data_AF-A0A928ZYI1-F1
#
_entry.id   AF-A0A928ZYI1-F1
#
_cell.length_a   1.000
_cell.length_b   1.000
_cell.length_c   1.000
_cell.angle_alpha   90.00
_cell.angle_beta   90.00
_cell.angle_gamma   90.00
#
_symmetry.space_group_name_H-M   'P 1'
#
loop_
_entity.id
_entity.type
_entity.pdbx_description
1 polymer ?
#
loop_
_entity_poly.entity_id
_entity_poly.type
_entity_poly.pdbx_seq_one_letter_code
_entity_poly.pdbx_strand_id
1 'polypeptide(L)'
;MFQRIVVALDRSHSSRSVLEEAIALGKPATRFNLVTVMQSMEVGYADPGYLGMDGIHGAWTTELYQSRMTSWQQHQQEIEHWLRSQIDYLHRQHFKADYTCPVGPAGVTLCEIAANWQADLIIMGRRGRSGLSELLLGSVSNYVMHHAPCSVLTVQGMAQPAMAATAKSVSGMPVSGMSVPKRLN
;
A
#
# COMPACT_ATOMS: atom_id res chain seq x y z
N MET A 1 7.90 26.39 9.57
CA MET A 1 7.03 26.10 8.41
C MET A 1 7.77 25.17 7.46
N PHE A 2 7.10 24.17 6.88
CA PHE A 2 7.73 23.08 6.13
C PHE A 2 8.04 23.45 4.67
N GLN A 3 9.30 23.28 4.27
CA GLN A 3 9.79 23.51 2.91
C GLN A 3 9.92 22.21 2.12
N ARG A 4 10.21 21.10 2.80
CA ARG A 4 10.37 19.77 2.23
C ARG A 4 9.48 18.79 2.96
N ILE A 5 8.43 18.33 2.27
CA ILE A 5 7.45 17.41 2.83
C ILE A 5 7.56 16.05 2.13
N VAL A 6 7.85 15.01 2.91
CA VAL A 6 7.71 13.61 2.46
C VAL A 6 6.27 13.18 2.69
N VAL A 7 5.60 12.72 1.64
CA VAL A 7 4.21 12.26 1.67
C VAL A 7 4.21 10.74 1.48
N ALA A 8 4.03 10.00 2.57
CA ALA A 8 4.01 8.54 2.51
C ALA A 8 2.61 8.02 2.15
N LEU A 9 2.51 7.28 1.06
CA LEU A 9 1.25 6.79 0.51
C LEU A 9 1.30 5.27 0.31
N ASP A 10 0.16 4.59 0.45
CA ASP A 10 0.05 3.14 0.31
C ASP A 10 -1.07 2.71 -0.65
N ARG A 11 -1.48 3.59 -1.57
CA ARG A 11 -2.60 3.40 -2.52
C ARG A 11 -3.95 3.10 -1.86
N SER A 12 -4.08 3.25 -0.55
CA SER A 12 -5.35 3.12 0.18
C SER A 12 -6.29 4.29 -0.08
N HIS A 13 -7.57 4.14 0.28
CA HIS A 13 -8.56 5.21 0.25
C HIS A 13 -8.13 6.46 1.05
N SER A 14 -7.36 6.31 2.12
CA SER A 14 -6.84 7.43 2.91
C SER A 14 -5.72 8.22 2.22
N SER A 15 -5.08 7.67 1.18
CA SER A 15 -3.97 8.34 0.47
C SER A 15 -4.38 9.70 -0.07
N ARG A 16 -5.65 9.85 -0.48
CA ARG A 16 -6.17 11.11 -0.97
C ARG A 16 -6.20 12.20 0.11
N SER A 17 -6.76 11.89 1.27
CA SER A 17 -6.82 12.82 2.40
C SER A 17 -5.42 13.18 2.91
N VAL A 18 -4.48 12.23 2.90
CA VAL A 18 -3.07 12.49 3.25
C VAL A 18 -2.47 13.52 2.30
N LEU A 19 -2.68 13.36 0.99
CA LEU A 19 -2.16 14.29 -0.02
C LEU A 19 -2.81 15.68 0.07
N GLU A 20 -4.12 15.74 0.30
CA GLU A 20 -4.85 17.02 0.47
C GLU A 20 -4.37 17.78 1.71
N GLU A 21 -4.16 17.09 2.83
CA GLU A 21 -3.60 17.69 4.04
C GLU A 21 -2.16 18.20 3.80
N ALA A 22 -1.34 17.43 3.07
CA ALA A 22 0.01 17.85 2.70
C ALA A 22 -0.01 19.15 1.89
N ILE A 23 -0.94 19.26 0.95
CA ILE A 23 -1.15 20.46 0.11
C ILE A 23 -1.60 21.64 0.96
N ALA A 24 -2.53 21.45 1.90
CA ALA A 24 -3.02 22.50 2.79
C ALA A 24 -1.90 23.10 3.67
N LEU A 25 -0.89 22.29 4.02
CA LEU A 25 0.29 22.73 4.76
C LEU A 25 1.35 23.40 3.88
N GLY A 26 1.31 23.17 2.56
CA GLY A 26 2.29 23.67 1.61
C GLY A 26 2.17 25.16 1.32
N LYS A 27 3.32 25.81 1.09
CA LYS A 27 3.44 27.15 0.50
C LYS A 27 3.96 27.04 -0.94
N PRO A 28 3.89 28.09 -1.77
CA PRO A 28 4.38 28.04 -3.16
C PRO A 28 5.83 27.54 -3.34
N ALA A 29 6.70 27.71 -2.33
CA ALA A 29 8.08 27.23 -2.35
C ALA A 29 8.26 25.79 -1.86
N THR A 30 7.23 25.19 -1.27
CA THR A 30 7.26 23.83 -0.71
C THR A 30 7.49 22.81 -1.83
N ARG A 31 8.41 21.90 -1.56
CA ARG A 31 8.70 20.73 -2.39
C ARG A 31 8.09 19.50 -1.73
N PHE A 32 7.49 18.63 -2.53
CA PHE A 32 6.97 17.35 -2.10
C PHE A 32 7.81 16.20 -2.64
N ASN A 33 7.99 15.15 -1.82
CA ASN A 33 8.46 13.85 -2.28
C ASN A 33 7.41 12.81 -1.91
N LEU A 34 6.72 12.25 -2.90
CA LEU A 34 5.71 11.20 -2.68
C LEU A 34 6.43 9.86 -2.60
N VAL A 35 6.21 9.13 -1.51
CA VAL A 35 6.91 7.88 -1.24
C VAL A 35 5.92 6.73 -1.09
N THR A 36 6.06 5.72 -1.94
CA THR A 36 5.38 4.43 -1.78
C THR A 36 6.46 3.38 -1.59
N VAL A 37 6.50 2.73 -0.42
CA VAL A 37 7.48 1.65 -0.17
C VAL A 37 6.87 0.31 -0.55
N MET A 38 7.57 -0.41 -1.41
CA MET A 38 7.15 -1.74 -1.86
C MET A 38 7.76 -2.79 -0.94
N GLN A 39 6.96 -3.75 -0.52
CA GLN A 39 7.45 -4.83 0.32
C GLN A 39 8.29 -5.78 -0.52
N SER A 40 9.55 -6.02 -0.11
CA SER A 40 10.43 -6.98 -0.76
C SER A 40 9.76 -8.34 -0.93
N MET A 41 10.07 -9.02 -2.04
CA MET A 41 9.56 -10.35 -2.39
C MET A 41 9.93 -11.46 -1.39
N GLU A 42 10.69 -11.15 -0.35
CA GLU A 42 11.33 -12.13 0.53
C GLU A 42 10.42 -12.73 1.61
N VAL A 43 9.28 -12.13 1.95
CA VAL A 43 8.52 -12.60 3.12
C VAL A 43 7.38 -13.55 2.72
N GLY A 44 7.68 -14.85 2.74
CA GLY A 44 6.66 -15.89 2.95
C GLY A 44 6.44 -16.90 1.83
N TYR A 45 7.35 -17.05 0.87
CA TYR A 45 7.29 -18.24 0.02
C TYR A 45 7.86 -19.43 0.79
N ALA A 46 6.97 -20.35 1.20
CA ALA A 46 7.39 -21.72 1.31
C ALA A 46 7.92 -22.10 -0.08
N ASP A 47 9.24 -22.29 -0.17
CA ASP A 47 9.84 -22.92 -1.34
C ASP A 47 9.06 -24.23 -1.57
N PRO A 48 8.34 -24.41 -2.70
CA PRO A 48 7.78 -25.69 -3.03
C PRO A 48 8.95 -26.61 -3.36
N GLY A 49 9.58 -27.13 -2.31
CA GLY A 49 10.70 -28.03 -2.41
C GLY A 49 10.22 -29.33 -3.04
N TYR A 50 10.96 -29.83 -4.03
CA TYR A 50 10.85 -31.22 -4.43
C TYR A 50 12.01 -32.01 -3.84
N LEU A 51 11.77 -33.30 -3.60
CA LEU A 51 12.80 -34.22 -3.13
C LEU A 51 13.60 -34.73 -4.35
N GLY A 52 14.87 -34.34 -4.44
CA GLY A 52 15.85 -34.97 -5.33
C GLY A 52 16.68 -36.02 -4.60
N MET A 53 17.51 -36.76 -5.34
CA MET A 53 18.43 -37.76 -4.76
C MET A 53 19.43 -37.15 -3.76
N ASP A 54 19.73 -35.86 -3.90
CA ASP A 54 20.73 -35.15 -3.09
C ASP A 54 20.10 -34.25 -2.01
N GLY A 55 18.77 -34.27 -1.86
CA GLY A 55 18.04 -33.51 -0.84
C GLY A 55 16.83 -32.73 -1.36
N ILE A 56 16.33 -31.81 -0.53
CA ILE A 56 15.25 -30.89 -0.90
C ILE A 56 15.84 -29.80 -1.80
N HIS A 57 15.36 -29.70 -3.03
CA HIS A 57 15.74 -28.65 -3.97
C HIS A 57 14.55 -27.73 -4.26
N GLY A 58 14.83 -26.43 -4.41
CA GLY A 58 13.83 -25.46 -4.79
C GLY A 58 13.37 -25.60 -6.24
N ALA A 59 12.07 -25.47 -6.47
CA ALA A 59 11.45 -25.50 -7.79
C ALA A 59 11.45 -24.15 -8.50
N TRP A 60 12.65 -23.64 -8.79
CA TRP A 60 12.78 -22.55 -9.76
C TRP A 60 12.64 -23.11 -11.18
N THR A 61 11.42 -23.50 -11.58
CA THR A 61 11.16 -23.63 -13.02
C THR A 61 11.24 -22.24 -13.64
N THR A 62 11.89 -22.13 -14.80
CA THR A 62 12.04 -20.88 -15.54
C THR A 62 10.70 -20.14 -15.72
N GLU A 63 9.60 -20.89 -15.90
CA GLU A 63 8.24 -20.37 -16.11
C GLU A 63 7.62 -19.73 -14.84
N LEU A 64 7.79 -20.33 -13.65
CA LEU A 64 7.30 -19.75 -12.39
C LEU A 64 8.07 -18.49 -12.02
N TYR A 65 9.38 -18.49 -12.25
CA TYR A 65 10.22 -17.31 -12.08
C TYR A 65 9.81 -16.18 -13.03
N GLN A 66 9.60 -16.49 -14.32
CA GLN A 66 9.17 -15.53 -15.33
C GLN A 66 7.78 -14.95 -15.04
N SER A 67 6.79 -15.78 -14.72
CA SER A 67 5.43 -15.31 -14.39
C SER A 67 5.46 -14.33 -13.22
N ARG A 68 6.25 -14.62 -12.19
CA ARG A 68 6.36 -13.77 -11.00
C ARG A 68 7.13 -12.49 -11.24
N MET A 69 8.20 -12.55 -12.04
CA MET A 69 8.93 -11.36 -12.48
C MET A 69 8.01 -10.41 -13.24
N THR A 70 7.17 -10.95 -14.13
CA THR A 70 6.18 -10.16 -14.87
C THR A 70 5.14 -9.55 -13.93
N SER A 71 4.58 -10.31 -12.97
CA SER A 71 3.64 -9.75 -11.99
C SER A 71 4.28 -8.67 -11.10
N TRP A 72 5.54 -8.86 -10.71
CA TRP A 72 6.28 -7.86 -9.95
C TRP A 72 6.50 -6.60 -10.78
N GLN A 73 7.02 -6.73 -12.00
CA GLN A 73 7.20 -5.60 -12.92
C GLN A 73 5.89 -4.88 -13.21
N GLN A 74 4.80 -5.61 -13.39
CA GLN A 74 3.47 -5.04 -13.57
C GLN A 74 3.03 -4.26 -12.33
N HIS A 75 3.22 -4.81 -11.13
CA HIS A 75 2.89 -4.11 -9.89
C HIS A 75 3.73 -2.83 -9.70
N GLN A 76 5.03 -2.89 -10.01
CA GLN A 76 5.92 -1.72 -10.04
C GLN A 76 5.38 -0.65 -10.99
N GLN A 77 5.09 -1.03 -12.24
CA GLN A 77 4.55 -0.12 -13.26
C GLN A 77 3.21 0.50 -12.84
N GLU A 78 2.32 -0.26 -12.21
CA GLU A 78 1.06 0.27 -11.68
C GLU A 78 1.28 1.29 -10.57
N ILE A 79 2.21 1.04 -9.64
CA ILE A 79 2.54 1.99 -8.57
C ILE A 79 3.14 3.26 -9.16
N GLU A 80 4.09 3.13 -10.09
CA GLU A 80 4.71 4.28 -10.74
C GLU A 80 3.69 5.09 -11.55
N HIS A 81 2.84 4.42 -12.33
CA HIS A 81 1.78 5.07 -13.09
C HIS A 81 0.84 5.84 -12.16
N TRP A 82 0.46 5.23 -11.04
CA TRP A 82 -0.35 5.87 -10.03
C TRP A 82 0.37 7.08 -9.39
N LEU A 83 1.64 6.95 -8.99
CA LEU A 83 2.43 8.06 -8.44
C LEU A 83 2.53 9.23 -9.42
N ARG A 84 2.78 8.96 -10.71
CA ARG A 84 2.80 9.98 -11.77
C ARG A 84 1.48 10.76 -11.83
N SER A 85 0.34 10.09 -11.73
CA SER A 85 -0.95 10.77 -11.69
C SER A 85 -1.11 11.74 -10.50
N GLN A 86 -0.49 11.41 -9.35
CA GLN A 86 -0.50 12.28 -8.17
C GLN A 86 0.48 13.46 -8.30
N ILE A 87 1.63 13.24 -8.95
CA ILE A 87 2.56 14.32 -9.32
C ILE A 87 1.89 15.32 -10.26
N ASP A 88 1.20 14.83 -11.29
CA ASP A 88 0.46 15.70 -12.21
C ASP A 88 -0.62 16.50 -11.48
N TYR A 89 -1.27 15.91 -10.46
CA TYR A 89 -2.21 16.62 -9.61
C TYR A 89 -1.54 17.76 -8.83
N LEU A 90 -0.37 17.52 -8.22
CA LEU A 90 0.38 18.57 -7.51
C LEU A 90 0.92 19.66 -8.44
N HIS A 91 1.35 19.31 -9.64
CA HIS A 91 1.79 20.26 -10.65
C HIS A 91 0.66 21.20 -11.08
N ARG A 92 -0.58 20.69 -11.20
CA ARG A 92 -1.76 21.53 -11.44
C ARG A 92 -2.08 22.47 -10.28
N GLN A 93 -1.64 22.13 -9.07
CA GLN A 93 -1.72 23.00 -7.89
C GLN A 93 -0.48 23.91 -7.73
N HIS A 94 0.39 23.98 -8.74
CA HIS A 94 1.61 24.79 -8.79
C HIS A 94 2.70 24.43 -7.76
N PHE A 95 2.70 23.21 -7.23
CA PHE A 95 3.77 22.72 -6.36
C PHE A 95 4.85 21.98 -7.12
N LYS A 96 6.09 22.02 -6.61
CA LYS A 96 7.19 21.18 -7.10
C LYS A 96 7.11 19.83 -6.41
N ALA A 97 7.07 18.73 -7.18
CA ALA A 97 6.95 17.40 -6.61
C ALA A 97 7.78 16.37 -7.40
N ASP A 98 8.40 15.46 -6.66
CA ASP A 98 9.06 14.26 -7.18
C ASP A 98 8.48 13.03 -6.48
N TYR A 99 8.74 11.83 -6.98
CA TYR A 99 8.33 10.58 -6.31
C TYR A 99 9.51 9.62 -6.11
N THR A 100 9.43 8.81 -5.05
CA THR A 100 10.38 7.73 -4.75
C THR A 100 9.61 6.44 -4.51
N CYS A 101 10.07 5.34 -5.11
CA CYS A 101 9.41 4.03 -4.99
C CYS A 101 10.42 2.94 -4.57
N PRO A 102 10.91 2.97 -3.32
CA PRO A 102 11.92 2.02 -2.85
C PRO A 102 11.31 0.66 -2.50
N VAL A 103 12.15 -0.38 -2.44
CA VAL A 103 11.79 -1.70 -1.92
C VAL A 103 12.37 -1.85 -0.51
N GLY A 104 11.56 -2.28 0.46
CA GLY A 104 12.05 -2.58 1.81
C GLY A 104 11.01 -2.45 2.94
N PRO A 105 11.47 -2.47 4.21
CA PRO A 105 10.62 -2.23 5.36
C PRO A 105 10.18 -0.76 5.44
N ALA A 106 8.89 -0.49 5.21
CA ALA A 106 8.36 0.86 5.05
C ALA A 106 8.77 1.87 6.13
N GLY A 107 8.75 1.47 7.41
CA GLY A 107 9.10 2.39 8.51
C GLY A 107 10.55 2.89 8.44
N VAL A 108 11.49 1.95 8.30
CA VAL A 108 12.94 2.24 8.20
C VAL A 108 13.20 3.07 6.96
N THR A 109 12.71 2.61 5.81
CA THR A 109 12.94 3.25 4.51
C THR A 109 12.38 4.69 4.47
N LEU A 110 11.23 4.96 5.10
CA LEU A 110 10.68 6.31 5.20
C LEU A 110 11.59 7.24 6.03
N CYS A 111 12.11 6.76 7.16
CA CYS A 111 13.04 7.53 7.99
C CYS A 111 14.35 7.83 7.24
N GLU A 112 14.90 6.86 6.51
CA GLU A 112 16.11 7.03 5.69
C GLU A 112 15.89 8.04 4.56
N ILE A 113 14.77 7.95 3.84
CA ILE A 113 14.44 8.92 2.79
C ILE A 113 14.29 10.31 3.38
N ALA A 114 13.59 10.45 4.50
CA ALA A 114 13.42 11.74 5.16
C ALA A 114 14.75 12.34 5.61
N ALA A 115 15.68 11.53 6.13
CA ALA A 115 17.02 11.98 6.50
C ALA A 115 17.83 12.44 5.27
N ASN A 116 17.90 11.59 4.24
CA ASN A 116 18.70 11.85 3.04
C ASN A 116 18.18 13.03 2.22
N TRP A 117 16.86 13.16 2.13
CA TRP A 117 16.20 14.26 1.44
C TRP A 117 16.06 15.52 2.32
N GLN A 118 16.47 15.41 3.60
CA GLN A 118 16.38 16.45 4.63
C GLN A 118 14.95 17.03 4.75
N ALA A 119 13.96 16.14 4.83
CA ALA A 119 12.57 16.51 5.01
C ALA A 119 12.35 17.25 6.33
N ASP A 120 11.49 18.25 6.32
CA ASP A 120 11.07 18.96 7.53
C ASP A 120 9.82 18.31 8.17
N LEU A 121 9.07 17.56 7.35
CA LEU A 121 7.84 16.85 7.70
C LEU A 121 7.73 15.54 6.93
N ILE A 122 7.35 14.47 7.64
CA ILE A 122 6.74 13.27 7.05
C ILE A 122 5.24 13.34 7.34
N ILE A 123 4.41 13.27 6.30
CA ILE A 123 2.97 13.13 6.43
C ILE A 123 2.53 11.77 5.91
N MET A 124 1.69 11.07 6.68
CA MET A 124 1.27 9.71 6.36
C MET A 124 -0.11 9.38 6.91
N GLY A 125 -0.76 8.38 6.34
CA GLY A 125 -2.00 7.84 6.91
C GLY A 125 -1.74 6.97 8.14
N ARG A 126 -2.74 6.84 9.01
CA ARG A 126 -2.82 5.78 10.03
C ARG A 126 -3.83 4.74 9.55
N ARG A 127 -3.41 3.48 9.36
CA ARG A 127 -4.33 2.39 8.96
C ARG A 127 -5.45 2.23 10.00
N GLY A 128 -6.67 2.58 9.61
CA GLY A 128 -7.89 2.13 10.26
C GLY A 128 -8.43 0.93 9.51
N ARG A 129 -8.13 -0.29 9.94
CA ARG A 129 -8.93 -1.44 9.48
C ARG A 129 -10.35 -1.20 9.97
N SER A 130 -11.28 -1.15 9.03
CA SER A 130 -12.72 -1.06 9.25
C SER A 130 -13.18 -1.76 10.54
N GLY A 131 -13.68 -0.99 11.50
CA GLY A 131 -14.48 -1.52 12.62
C GLY A 131 -13.76 -1.77 13.95
N LEU A 132 -12.46 -1.50 14.10
CA LEU A 132 -11.83 -1.45 15.43
C LEU A 132 -11.62 0.00 15.84
N SER A 133 -12.39 0.41 16.84
CA SER A 133 -12.40 1.72 17.47
C SER A 133 -11.02 2.14 17.95
N GLU A 134 -10.72 3.41 17.68
CA GLU A 134 -9.81 4.28 18.45
C GLU A 134 -8.29 3.96 18.43
N LEU A 135 -7.53 5.01 18.11
CA LEU A 135 -6.13 5.25 18.53
C LEU A 135 -5.00 4.28 18.19
N LEU A 136 -5.23 3.09 17.62
CA LEU A 136 -4.12 2.21 17.23
C LEU A 136 -3.30 2.82 16.08
N LEU A 137 -2.04 3.15 16.35
CA LEU A 137 -1.04 3.45 15.33
C LEU A 137 -0.70 2.15 14.59
N GLY A 138 -0.79 2.17 13.26
CA GLY A 138 -0.28 1.06 12.45
C GLY A 138 1.24 0.91 12.68
N SER A 139 1.78 -0.29 12.48
CA SER A 139 3.20 -0.58 12.74
C SER A 139 4.17 0.39 12.06
N VAL A 140 3.88 0.79 10.81
CA VAL A 140 4.68 1.78 10.07
C VAL A 140 4.58 3.16 10.71
N SER A 141 3.36 3.66 10.97
CA SER A 141 3.18 4.97 11.60
C SER A 141 3.79 5.03 13.00
N ASN A 142 3.67 3.96 13.77
CA ASN A 142 4.29 3.85 15.08
C ASN A 142 5.83 3.92 14.98
N TYR A 143 6.42 3.15 14.06
CA TYR A 143 7.86 3.18 13.82
C TYR A 143 8.33 4.59 13.44
N VAL A 144 7.69 5.21 12.44
CA VAL A 144 8.07 6.54 11.94
C VAL A 144 7.94 7.60 13.04
N MET A 145 6.87 7.58 13.82
CA MET A 145 6.70 8.54 14.93
C MET A 145 7.83 8.49 15.95
N HIS A 146 8.43 7.31 16.18
CA HIS A 146 9.51 7.14 17.15
C HIS A 146 10.92 7.38 16.57
N HIS A 147 11.10 7.30 15.24
CA HIS A 147 12.42 7.27 14.62
C HIS A 147 12.64 8.33 13.53
N ALA A 148 11.62 9.09 13.15
CA ALA A 148 11.75 10.11 12.13
C ALA A 148 12.76 11.19 12.55
N PRO A 149 13.63 11.66 11.64
CA PRO A 149 14.57 12.74 11.91
C PRO A 149 13.90 14.13 11.93
N CYS A 150 12.59 14.19 11.69
CA CYS A 150 11.83 15.43 11.52
C CYS A 150 10.39 15.29 12.03
N SER A 151 9.59 16.33 11.85
CA SER A 151 8.20 16.33 12.31
C SER A 151 7.40 15.23 11.61
N VAL A 152 6.45 14.63 12.32
CA VAL A 152 5.56 13.59 11.76
C VAL A 152 4.10 14.03 11.95
N LEU A 153 3.33 13.97 10.87
CA LEU A 153 1.88 14.19 10.90
C LEU A 153 1.15 12.94 10.42
N THR A 154 0.28 12.40 11.27
CA THR A 154 -0.60 11.29 10.91
C THR A 154 -1.99 11.81 10.58
N VAL A 155 -2.46 11.51 9.37
CA VAL A 155 -3.81 11.88 8.91
C VAL A 155 -4.76 10.72 9.15
N GLN A 156 -5.89 11.00 9.79
CA GLN A 156 -7.00 10.07 9.92
C GLN A 156 -7.98 10.34 8.79
N GLY A 157 -8.23 9.34 7.94
CA GLY A 157 -9.33 9.44 6.99
C GLY A 157 -10.64 9.49 7.76
N MET A 158 -11.53 10.43 7.43
CA MET A 158 -12.92 10.32 7.86
C MET A 158 -13.45 8.99 7.31
N ALA A 159 -13.76 8.04 8.19
CA ALA A 159 -14.58 6.92 7.80
C ALA A 159 -15.87 7.53 7.23
N GLN A 160 -16.17 7.28 5.96
CA GLN A 160 -17.56 7.42 5.54
C GLN A 160 -18.36 6.54 6.50
N PRO A 161 -19.41 7.05 7.18
CA PRO A 161 -20.28 6.20 7.97
C PRO A 161 -20.70 5.07 7.06
N ALA A 162 -20.44 3.83 7.51
CA ALA A 162 -20.73 2.63 6.75
C ALA A 162 -22.13 2.77 6.19
N MET A 163 -22.25 2.82 4.85
CA MET A 163 -23.53 2.75 4.18
C MET A 163 -24.19 1.49 4.74
N ALA A 164 -25.26 1.70 5.51
CA ALA A 164 -26.00 0.63 6.14
C ALA A 164 -26.27 -0.43 5.07
N ALA A 165 -25.74 -1.63 5.30
CA ALA A 165 -26.07 -2.80 4.51
C ALA A 165 -27.58 -3.03 4.66
N THR A 166 -28.37 -2.47 3.76
CA THR A 166 -29.71 -2.96 3.47
C THR A 166 -29.54 -4.30 2.75
N ALA A 167 -29.30 -5.33 3.56
CA ALA A 167 -29.50 -6.71 3.15
C ALA A 167 -30.99 -6.87 2.82
N LYS A 168 -31.34 -6.69 1.53
CA LYS A 168 -32.57 -7.25 0.99
C LYS A 168 -32.37 -8.76 0.94
N SER A 169 -33.00 -9.43 1.90
CA SER A 169 -33.29 -10.86 1.85
C SER A 169 -33.94 -11.20 0.50
N VAL A 170 -33.22 -11.91 -0.37
CA VAL A 170 -33.83 -12.66 -1.46
C VAL A 170 -33.92 -14.11 -1.01
N SER A 171 -35.06 -14.43 -0.43
CA SER A 171 -35.57 -15.78 -0.30
C SER A 171 -35.96 -16.27 -1.70
N GLY A 172 -35.50 -17.45 -2.09
CA GLY A 172 -36.11 -18.25 -3.15
C GLY A 172 -35.20 -18.61 -4.32
N MET A 173 -34.58 -19.79 -4.24
CA MET A 173 -34.13 -20.54 -5.42
C MET A 173 -34.70 -21.96 -5.29
N PRO A 174 -35.52 -22.44 -6.25
CA PRO A 174 -36.05 -23.80 -6.22
C PRO A 174 -34.95 -24.79 -6.67
N VAL A 175 -34.74 -25.84 -5.88
CA VAL A 175 -33.93 -27.00 -6.28
C VAL A 175 -34.74 -27.87 -7.25
N SER A 176 -34.48 -27.71 -8.55
CA SER A 176 -35.01 -28.61 -9.58
C SER A 176 -34.01 -29.72 -9.90
N GLY A 177 -34.43 -30.95 -9.60
CA GLY A 177 -34.02 -32.26 -10.09
C GLY A 177 -32.67 -32.45 -10.80
N MET A 178 -31.77 -33.19 -10.14
CA MET A 178 -30.74 -33.98 -10.83
C MET A 178 -30.92 -35.45 -10.46
N SER A 179 -31.40 -36.23 -11.43
CA SER A 179 -31.68 -37.66 -11.36
C SER A 179 -30.40 -38.48 -11.15
N VAL A 180 -30.43 -39.43 -10.20
CA VAL A 180 -29.35 -40.40 -9.96
C VAL A 180 -29.55 -41.62 -10.89
N PRO A 181 -28.52 -42.12 -11.60
CA PRO A 181 -28.64 -43.37 -12.35
C PRO A 181 -28.62 -44.58 -11.40
N LYS A 182 -29.59 -45.49 -11.56
CA LYS A 182 -29.67 -46.79 -10.87
C LYS A 182 -28.48 -47.68 -11.29
N ARG A 183 -27.77 -48.23 -10.31
CA ARG A 183 -26.87 -49.38 -10.52
C ARG A 183 -27.73 -50.62 -10.83
N LEU A 184 -27.36 -51.31 -11.92
CA LEU A 184 -27.83 -52.65 -12.25
C LEU A 184 -27.19 -53.66 -11.28
N ASN A 185 -27.97 -54.66 -10.89
CA ASN A 185 -27.49 -55.94 -10.35
C ASN A 185 -26.93 -56.79 -11.49
#